data_AF-A0A7W1QKV2-F1
#
_entry.id   AF-A0A7W1QKV2-F1
#
_cell.length_a   1.000
_cell.length_b   1.000
_cell.length_c   1.000
_cell.angle_alpha   90.00
_cell.angle_beta   90.00
_cell.angle_gamma   90.00
#
_symmetry.space_group_name_H-M   'P 1'
#
loop_
_entity.id
_entity.type
_entity.pdbx_description
1 polymer ?
#
loop_
_entity_poly.entity_id
_entity_poly.type
_entity_poly.pdbx_seq_one_letter_code
_entity_poly.pdbx_strand_id
1 'polypeptide(L)' 'MPSLELPLHPSETVTASVTVWDDTCSATWVGERAARWFSQFLGIRCSLVHMSKTLSARLTQPSRRPVRG' A
#
# COMPACT_ATOMS: atom_id res chain seq x y z
N MET A 1 12.85 19.95 5.70
CA MET A 1 12.41 18.99 6.76
C MET A 1 13.55 18.03 7.05
N PRO A 2 13.74 17.59 8.31
CA PRO A 2 14.75 16.58 8.64
C PRO A 2 14.41 15.23 8.01
N SER A 3 15.42 14.38 7.81
CA SER A 3 15.26 13.02 7.31
C SER A 3 14.42 12.15 8.26
N LEU A 4 13.57 11.28 7.69
CA LEU A 4 12.77 10.31 8.43
C LEU A 4 13.36 8.91 8.25
N GLU A 5 13.74 8.28 9.36
CA GLU A 5 14.21 6.89 9.37
C GLU A 5 13.04 5.93 9.68
N LEU A 6 12.91 4.92 8.83
CA LEU A 6 11.89 3.88 8.92
C LEU A 6 12.54 2.50 8.80
N PRO A 7 12.05 1.49 9.54
CA PRO A 7 12.49 0.11 9.34
C PRO A 7 12.03 -0.37 7.97
N LEU A 8 12.86 -1.19 7.31
CA LEU A 8 12.51 -1.83 6.04
C LEU A 8 11.32 -2.79 6.17
N HIS A 9 11.16 -3.38 7.36
CA HIS A 9 10.06 -4.29 7.68
C HIS A 9 9.37 -3.78 8.95
N PRO A 10 8.25 -3.05 8.83
CA PRO A 10 7.49 -2.65 9.99
C PRO A 10 6.90 -3.90 10.65
N SER A 11 6.94 -3.96 11.98
CA SER A 11 6.19 -4.97 12.73
C SER A 11 4.70 -4.79 12.44
N GLU A 12 4.03 -5.85 12.02
CA GLU A 12 2.60 -5.86 11.67
C GLU A 12 1.75 -5.52 12.90
N THR A 13 1.61 -4.23 13.20
CA THR A 13 0.97 -3.76 14.43
C THR A 13 -0.48 -3.41 14.15
N VAL A 14 -0.74 -2.82 12.99
CA VAL A 14 -2.08 -2.41 12.57
C VAL A 14 -2.25 -2.64 11.08
N THR A 15 -3.20 -3.48 10.71
CA THR A 15 -3.61 -3.70 9.33
C THR A 15 -4.66 -2.66 8.93
N ALA A 16 -4.41 -1.93 7.85
CA ALA A 16 -5.31 -0.99 7.22
C ALA A 16 -5.79 -1.57 5.89
N SER A 17 -7.10 -1.51 5.64
CA SER A 17 -7.68 -1.79 4.32
C SER A 17 -7.57 -0.51 3.48
N VAL A 18 -6.87 -0.60 2.35
CA VAL A 18 -6.66 0.53 1.44
C VAL A 18 -7.09 0.17 0.03
N THR A 19 -7.74 1.10 -0.65
CA THR A 19 -8.15 0.94 -2.05
C THR A 19 -7.17 1.67 -2.94
N VAL A 20 -6.51 0.93 -3.83
CA VAL A 20 -5.64 1.47 -4.86
C VAL A 20 -6.30 1.19 -6.21
N TRP A 21 -6.73 2.24 -6.89
CA TRP A 21 -7.61 2.13 -8.06
C TRP A 21 -8.90 1.37 -7.72
N ASP A 22 -9.10 0.16 -8.27
CA ASP A 22 -10.27 -0.70 -8.03
C ASP A 22 -9.91 -1.95 -7.18
N ASP A 23 -8.69 -1.97 -6.63
CA ASP A 23 -8.18 -3.08 -5.83
C ASP A 23 -8.10 -2.65 -4.36
N THR A 24 -8.95 -3.27 -3.54
CA THR A 24 -8.86 -3.15 -2.08
C THR A 24 -7.90 -4.22 -1.55
N CYS A 25 -6.85 -3.77 -0.87
CA CYS A 25 -5.81 -4.62 -0.32
C CYS A 25 -5.51 -4.29 1.14
N SER A 26 -5.00 -5.28 1.86
CA SER A 26 -4.52 -5.11 3.23
C SER A 26 -3.09 -4.58 3.20
N ALA A 27 -2.84 -3.51 3.95
CA ALA A 27 -1.52 -2.92 4.14
C ALA A 27 -1.24 -2.70 5.63
N THR A 28 0.02 -2.61 6.02
CA THR A 28 0.42 -2.37 7.41
C THR A 28 0.62 -0.88 7.63
N TRP A 29 -0.05 -0.29 8.61
CA TRP A 29 0.19 1.10 8.97
C TRP A 29 1.56 1.27 9.64
N VAL A 30 2.36 2.22 9.14
CA VAL A 30 3.75 2.42 9.58
C VAL A 30 3.84 3.22 10.89
N GLY A 31 2.76 3.91 11.26
CA GLY A 31 2.64 4.62 12.53
C GLY A 31 2.54 6.13 12.41
N GLU A 32 2.23 6.75 13.56
CA GLU A 32 1.91 8.17 13.70
C GLU A 32 3.07 9.09 13.27
N ARG A 33 4.31 8.69 13.58
CA ARG A 33 5.51 9.48 13.24
C ARG A 33 5.66 9.65 11.73
N ALA A 34 5.42 8.58 10.97
CA ALA A 34 5.46 8.63 9.51
C ALA A 34 4.29 9.43 8.94
N ALA A 35 3.06 9.20 9.44
CA ALA A 35 1.87 9.93 9.02
C ALA A 35 2.04 11.46 9.18
N ARG A 36 2.54 11.91 10.33
CA ARG A 36 2.79 13.32 10.59
C ARG A 36 3.85 13.92 9.67
N TRP A 37 4.96 13.21 9.48
CA TRP A 37 6.04 13.69 8.61
C TRP A 37 5.55 13.85 7.17
N PHE A 38 4.86 12.84 6.62
CA PHE A 38 4.30 12.93 5.27
C PHE A 38 3.21 14.00 5.17
N SER A 39 2.37 14.13 6.19
CA SER A 39 1.32 15.15 6.17
C SER A 39 1.87 16.57 6.13
N GLN A 40 2.95 16.83 6.90
CA GLN A 40 3.63 18.12 6.89
C GLN A 40 4.39 18.36 5.58
N PHE A 41 5.01 17.31 5.02
CA PHE A 41 5.77 17.41 3.78
C PHE A 41 4.87 17.67 2.56
N LEU A 42 3.75 16.96 2.46
CA LEU A 42 2.83 17.06 1.33
C LEU A 42 1.77 18.18 1.50
N GLY A 43 1.62 18.72 2.72
CA GLY A 43 0.61 19.74 3.03
C GLY A 43 -0.84 19.20 3.07
N ILE A 44 -1.01 17.88 3.08
CA ILE A 44 -2.32 17.20 3.15
C ILE A 44 -2.32 16.20 4.29
N ARG A 45 -3.48 15.91 4.88
CA ARG A 45 -3.56 14.85 5.90
C ARG A 45 -3.46 13.48 5.24
N CYS A 46 -2.37 12.77 5.50
CA CYS A 46 -2.12 11.45 4.94
C CYS A 46 -1.36 10.54 5.92
N SER A 47 -1.52 9.24 5.71
CA SER A 47 -0.85 8.20 6.49
C SER A 47 0.01 7.33 5.57
N LEU A 48 1.17 6.90 6.08
CA LEU A 48 2.02 5.95 5.37
C LEU A 48 1.61 4.52 5.72
N VAL A 49 1.39 3.71 4.69
CA VAL A 49 1.13 2.27 4.80
C VAL A 49 2.19 1.49 4.01
N HIS A 50 2.54 0.31 4.50
CA HIS A 50 3.47 -0.63 3.88
C HIS A 50 2.69 -1.82 3.31
N MET A 51 2.81 -2.06 2.01
CA MET A 51 2.17 -3.17 1.34
C MET A 51 3.06 -4.41 1.44
N SER A 52 2.67 -5.38 2.27
CA SER A 52 3.38 -6.66 2.34
C SER A 52 3.21 -7.44 1.03
N LYS A 53 4.23 -8.22 0.65
CA LYS A 53 4.37 -8.85 -0.67
C LYS A 53 3.34 -9.96 -0.96
N THR A 54 2.45 -10.25 -0.01
CA THR A 54 1.29 -11.14 -0.20
C THR A 54 0.18 -10.42 -0.98
N LEU A 55 0.54 -9.84 -2.13
CA LEU A 55 -0.45 -9.51 -3.14
C LEU A 55 -1.01 -10.84 -3.64
N SER A 56 -2.29 -11.09 -3.34
CA SER A 56 -3.07 -12.03 -4.14
C SER A 56 -3.14 -11.44 -5.53
N ALA A 57 -2.14 -11.74 -6.37
CA ALA A 57 -2.24 -11.48 -7.78
C ALA A 57 -3.55 -12.13 -8.23
N ARG A 58 -4.55 -11.30 -8.58
CA ARG A 58 -5.70 -11.81 -9.31
C ARG A 58 -5.10 -12.46 -10.53
N LEU A 59 -5.14 -13.80 -10.60
CA LEU A 59 -4.76 -14.54 -11.78
C LEU A 59 -5.58 -13.93 -12.91
N THR A 60 -4.96 -13.04 -13.69
CA THR A 60 -5.62 -12.37 -14.80
C THR A 60 -5.88 -13.49 -15.77
N GLN A 61 -7.11 -14.03 -15.76
CA GLN A 61 -7.50 -15.17 -16.57
C GLN A 61 -7.10 -14.86 -18.02
N PRO A 62 -6.19 -15.63 -18.65
CA PRO A 62 -5.80 -15.40 -20.03
C PRO A 62 -6.84 -16.09 -20.91
N SER A 63 -8.12 -15.72 -20.81
CA SER A 63 -9.15 -16.20 -21.72
C SER A 63 -9.20 -15.33 -22.98
N ARG A 64 -8.06 -15.22 -23.68
CA ARG A 64 -8.09 -14.87 -25.11
C ARG A 64 -8.68 -16.06 -25.85
N ARG A 65 -9.98 -16.02 -26.15
CA ARG A 65 -10.60 -16.94 -27.11
C ARG A 65 -9.84 -16.81 -28.43
N PRO A 66 -9.32 -17.91 -29.03
CA PRO A 66 -8.84 -17.84 -30.40
C PRO A 66 -10.03 -17.51 -31.29
N VAL A 67 -9.93 -16.42 -32.05
CA VAL A 67 -10.88 -16.11 -33.12
C VAL A 67 -10.73 -17.22 -34.14
N ARG A 68 -11.74 -18.10 -34.24
CA ARG A 68 -11.83 -19.12 -35.29
C ARG A 68 -11.94 -18.41 -36.64
N GLY A 69 -11.05 -18.79 -37.57
CA GLY A 69 -11.20 -18.50 -39.00
C GLY A 69 -12.25 -19.38 -39.66
#